data_AF-A0AA39HXE2-F1
#
_entry.id   AF-A0AA39HXE2-F1
#
_cell.length_a   1.000
_cell.length_b   1.000
_cell.length_c   1.000
_cell.angle_alpha   90.00
_cell.angle_beta   90.00
_cell.angle_gamma   90.00
#
_symmetry.space_group_name_H-M   'P 1'
#
loop_
_entity.id
_entity.type
_entity.pdbx_description
1 polymer ?
#
loop_
_entity_poly.entity_id
_entity_poly.type
_entity_poly.pdbx_seq_one_letter_code
_entity_poly.pdbx_strand_id
1 'polypeptide(L)'
;MDLPSSPSNDSLGEDASIYNYSFAPLRDPELLLADYANEAVFYYFHERKRSDVLDALFNEDTRQEHVNKVKEVGCEMPSIMRMYAHWRRIELKKTIKDAMEIWKCQACKKEQKTSEQKDLLEHIGTHERICSPCVVEHCGRRMKPRYMREHLKRFHARQYDHLEKELDYKLSRMLESFYEKARTQRNKYFPPEAFLRFDDKKIDNTQNLEDPKCRECGQMVRVNTARRAHVAQHLKLSYKCMIDDCEFRSNPMAINRHVLQYHSKKVGQLTAGELLDFKLIKDDFNKTIGDEFHKFFTCRNDNPVRKRVEAKDKRASPNNLNITPELAIFYYLYERKRQDVLEAIFDEETRKKFASKVEEMGIDITSILRTYAYWRRIELKKTIKGGIEIWKCQLCEKEIKATTVRDLINHIGTHEGGSCSCIVAGCGKLMKPTSLRGHLKNIHALHFDHLDKEQYHKLRRTLLSFYKKARTQRNKYFPPEAFLGFDDKKIGGKTQFEDPKCRDCGQMVRVNTARRYHVAQHLNLLCKCVVDGCEFRINPRTVIAHLSTRHSKKVAQLTAEELFELRRIRADFNKVMERELHKFFPYKEEISEDHFGDFL
;
A
#
# COMPACT_ATOMS: atom_id res chain seq x y z
N MET A 1 21.77 -66.82 -44.07
CA MET A 1 21.66 -66.50 -42.62
C MET A 1 21.87 -65.00 -42.39
N ASP A 2 21.27 -64.17 -43.24
CA ASP A 2 20.03 -63.41 -42.99
C ASP A 2 19.97 -62.59 -41.71
N LEU A 3 20.41 -61.34 -41.87
CA LEU A 3 19.94 -60.18 -41.12
C LEU A 3 18.45 -59.92 -41.46
N PRO A 4 17.58 -59.62 -40.48
CA PRO A 4 16.26 -59.11 -40.79
C PRO A 4 16.32 -57.59 -40.98
N SER A 5 15.79 -57.24 -42.15
CA SER A 5 15.49 -55.95 -42.74
C SER A 5 14.61 -55.03 -41.90
N SER A 6 14.91 -53.73 -42.03
CA SER A 6 14.07 -52.58 -41.67
C SER A 6 12.69 -52.62 -42.36
N PRO A 7 11.63 -52.10 -41.73
CA PRO A 7 10.52 -51.51 -42.46
C PRO A 7 10.70 -49.99 -42.55
N SER A 8 10.81 -49.52 -43.79
CA SER A 8 10.44 -48.19 -44.23
C SER A 8 8.96 -47.92 -43.94
N ASN A 9 8.65 -46.72 -43.43
CA ASN A 9 7.34 -46.11 -43.63
C ASN A 9 7.54 -44.61 -43.88
N ASP A 10 7.33 -44.24 -45.13
CA ASP A 10 7.07 -42.90 -45.60
C ASP A 10 5.71 -42.38 -45.11
N SER A 11 5.59 -41.05 -45.10
CA SER A 11 4.35 -40.27 -45.25
C SER A 11 3.33 -40.24 -44.11
N LEU A 12 3.45 -39.23 -43.23
CA LEU A 12 2.35 -38.42 -42.68
C LEU A 12 2.98 -37.05 -42.38
N GLY A 13 2.66 -35.98 -43.10
CA GLY A 13 1.37 -35.30 -43.00
C GLY A 13 1.61 -34.07 -42.12
N GLU A 14 1.80 -32.92 -42.76
CA GLU A 14 1.82 -31.61 -42.13
C GLU A 14 0.51 -31.40 -41.35
N ASP A 15 0.56 -31.28 -40.03
CA ASP A 15 -0.45 -30.59 -39.22
C ASP A 15 0.11 -30.35 -37.81
N ALA A 16 1.08 -29.45 -37.72
CA ALA A 16 1.44 -28.81 -36.46
C ALA A 16 0.49 -27.63 -36.22
N SER A 17 -0.75 -27.93 -35.84
CA SER A 17 -1.64 -26.92 -35.25
C SER A 17 -1.06 -26.49 -33.91
N ILE A 18 -0.27 -25.42 -33.94
CA ILE A 18 0.10 -24.66 -32.75
C ILE A 18 -1.22 -24.32 -32.02
N TYR A 19 -1.33 -24.75 -30.77
CA TYR A 19 -2.38 -24.35 -29.84
C TYR A 19 -2.38 -22.81 -29.75
N ASN A 20 -3.14 -22.15 -30.63
CA ASN A 20 -3.62 -20.82 -30.42
C ASN A 20 -4.62 -20.91 -29.27
N TYR A 21 -4.15 -20.64 -28.05
CA TYR A 21 -5.03 -20.20 -26.97
C TYR A 21 -5.73 -18.91 -27.47
N SER A 22 -6.89 -19.07 -28.09
CA SER A 22 -7.79 -17.97 -28.34
C SER A 22 -8.26 -17.49 -26.98
N PHE A 23 -7.72 -16.35 -26.55
CA PHE A 23 -8.23 -15.61 -25.41
C PHE A 23 -9.74 -15.43 -25.61
N ALA A 24 -10.53 -15.96 -24.68
CA ALA A 24 -11.93 -15.53 -24.59
C ALA A 24 -11.91 -13.99 -24.50
N PRO A 25 -12.63 -13.28 -25.37
CA PRO A 25 -12.64 -11.82 -25.32
C PRO A 25 -13.06 -11.41 -23.91
N LEU A 26 -12.25 -10.53 -23.30
CA LEU A 26 -12.59 -9.91 -22.03
C LEU A 26 -14.00 -9.35 -22.17
N ARG A 27 -14.96 -9.91 -21.41
CA ARG A 27 -16.34 -9.39 -21.37
C ARG A 27 -16.27 -7.88 -21.12
N ASP A 28 -17.20 -7.15 -21.72
CA ASP A 28 -17.28 -5.70 -21.53
C ASP A 28 -17.22 -5.37 -20.02
N PRO A 29 -16.25 -4.55 -19.59
CA PRO A 29 -16.12 -4.12 -18.20
C PRO A 29 -17.42 -3.53 -17.63
N GLU A 30 -18.24 -2.88 -18.46
CA GLU A 30 -19.55 -2.33 -18.07
C GLU A 30 -20.57 -3.44 -17.79
N LEU A 31 -20.60 -4.50 -18.62
CA LEU A 31 -21.42 -5.69 -18.37
C LEU A 31 -20.97 -6.41 -17.10
N LEU A 32 -19.65 -6.58 -16.90
CA LEU A 32 -19.11 -7.16 -15.67
C LEU A 32 -19.50 -6.34 -14.43
N LEU A 33 -19.36 -5.01 -14.46
CA LEU A 33 -19.75 -4.14 -13.35
C LEU A 33 -21.26 -4.16 -13.08
N ALA A 34 -22.08 -4.24 -14.14
CA ALA A 34 -23.52 -4.41 -14.05
C ALA A 34 -23.90 -5.72 -13.36
N ASP A 35 -23.29 -6.83 -13.76
CA ASP A 35 -23.53 -8.16 -13.21
C ASP A 35 -23.21 -8.21 -11.72
N TYR A 36 -22.10 -7.61 -11.29
CA TYR A 36 -21.74 -7.59 -9.87
C TYR A 36 -22.61 -6.66 -9.01
N ALA A 37 -23.06 -5.53 -9.56
CA ALA A 37 -23.98 -4.65 -8.84
C ALA A 37 -25.36 -5.33 -8.69
N ASN A 38 -25.81 -6.01 -9.75
CA ASN A 38 -26.98 -6.89 -9.73
C ASN A 38 -26.81 -8.00 -8.67
N GLU A 39 -25.65 -8.66 -8.62
CA GLU A 39 -25.34 -9.64 -7.58
C GLU A 39 -25.42 -9.00 -6.18
N ALA A 40 -24.76 -7.86 -5.94
CA ALA A 40 -24.77 -7.21 -4.63
C ALA A 40 -26.20 -6.82 -4.17
N VAL A 41 -27.04 -6.36 -5.09
CA VAL A 41 -28.46 -6.07 -4.85
C VAL A 41 -29.24 -7.36 -4.58
N PHE A 42 -29.00 -8.41 -5.35
CA PHE A 42 -29.57 -9.74 -5.14
C PHE A 42 -29.26 -10.26 -3.73
N TYR A 43 -27.98 -10.27 -3.34
CA TYR A 43 -27.54 -10.71 -2.01
C TYR A 43 -28.20 -9.89 -0.88
N TYR A 44 -28.33 -8.56 -1.05
CA TYR A 44 -28.96 -7.71 -0.05
C TYR A 44 -30.42 -8.10 0.25
N PHE A 45 -31.20 -8.39 -0.80
CA PHE A 45 -32.61 -8.77 -0.66
C PHE A 45 -32.78 -10.24 -0.27
N HIS A 46 -31.90 -11.11 -0.76
CA HIS A 46 -31.84 -12.52 -0.38
C HIS A 46 -31.57 -12.70 1.12
N GLU A 47 -30.58 -12.00 1.69
CA GLU A 47 -30.29 -12.05 3.14
C GLU A 47 -31.48 -11.58 4.02
N ARG A 48 -32.30 -10.67 3.50
CA ARG A 48 -33.50 -10.15 4.19
C ARG A 48 -34.76 -10.97 3.95
N LYS A 49 -34.66 -12.08 3.20
CA LYS A 49 -35.78 -12.94 2.82
C LYS A 49 -36.91 -12.17 2.13
N ARG A 50 -36.56 -11.19 1.29
CA ARG A 50 -37.51 -10.41 0.48
C ARG A 50 -37.66 -11.05 -0.91
N SER A 51 -38.29 -12.23 -0.94
CA SER A 51 -38.49 -12.97 -2.20
C SER A 51 -39.34 -12.17 -3.19
N ASP A 52 -40.34 -11.44 -2.68
CA ASP A 52 -41.18 -10.49 -3.42
C ASP A 52 -40.38 -9.47 -4.24
N VAL A 53 -39.31 -8.93 -3.64
CA VAL A 53 -38.43 -7.96 -4.29
C VAL A 53 -37.52 -8.62 -5.32
N LEU A 54 -37.05 -9.84 -5.01
CA LEU A 54 -36.23 -10.61 -5.95
C LEU A 54 -37.04 -11.02 -7.20
N ASP A 55 -38.31 -11.38 -7.01
CA ASP A 55 -39.26 -11.70 -8.10
C ASP A 55 -39.44 -10.50 -9.04
N ALA A 56 -39.48 -9.28 -8.50
CA ALA A 56 -39.61 -8.06 -9.28
C ALA A 56 -38.32 -7.65 -10.01
N LEU A 57 -37.15 -7.98 -9.43
CA LEU A 57 -35.85 -7.54 -9.91
C LEU A 57 -35.22 -8.48 -10.95
N PHE A 58 -35.40 -9.78 -10.76
CA PHE A 58 -34.68 -10.82 -11.49
C PHE A 58 -35.67 -11.85 -12.02
N ASN A 59 -35.50 -12.25 -13.29
CA ASN A 59 -36.21 -13.41 -13.80
C ASN A 59 -35.71 -14.69 -13.11
N GLU A 60 -36.50 -15.76 -13.21
CA GLU A 60 -36.23 -17.01 -12.49
C GLU A 60 -34.86 -17.62 -12.82
N ASP A 61 -34.45 -17.57 -14.09
CA ASP A 61 -33.16 -18.09 -14.55
C ASP A 61 -31.99 -17.32 -13.92
N THR A 62 -32.06 -15.97 -13.92
CA THR A 62 -31.03 -15.10 -13.33
C THR A 62 -30.97 -15.29 -11.81
N ARG A 63 -32.12 -15.47 -11.18
CA ARG A 63 -32.23 -15.75 -9.75
C ARG A 63 -31.57 -17.08 -9.42
N GLN A 64 -31.87 -18.12 -10.19
CA GLN A 64 -31.31 -19.45 -9.99
C GLN A 64 -29.80 -19.45 -10.24
N GLU A 65 -29.31 -18.71 -11.26
CA GLU A 65 -27.89 -18.49 -11.49
C GLU A 65 -27.22 -17.82 -10.28
N HIS A 66 -27.81 -16.73 -9.75
CA HIS A 66 -27.28 -16.07 -8.57
C HIS A 66 -27.34 -16.96 -7.32
N VAL A 67 -28.41 -17.72 -7.11
CA VAL A 67 -28.50 -18.72 -6.03
C VAL A 67 -27.42 -19.79 -6.16
N ASN A 68 -27.15 -20.26 -7.38
CA ASN A 68 -26.11 -21.25 -7.64
C ASN A 68 -24.71 -20.65 -7.38
N LYS A 69 -24.45 -19.42 -7.81
CA LYS A 69 -23.24 -18.67 -7.46
C LYS A 69 -23.10 -18.47 -5.95
N VAL A 70 -24.19 -18.19 -5.22
CA VAL A 70 -24.18 -18.10 -3.75
C VAL A 70 -23.80 -19.45 -3.12
N LYS A 71 -24.29 -20.56 -3.69
CA LYS A 71 -23.95 -21.91 -3.23
C LYS A 71 -22.50 -22.28 -3.55
N GLU A 72 -21.99 -21.89 -4.72
CA GLU A 72 -20.62 -22.17 -5.18
C GLU A 72 -19.56 -21.33 -4.45
N VAL A 73 -19.81 -20.02 -4.28
CA VAL A 73 -18.89 -19.09 -3.61
C VAL A 73 -19.00 -19.19 -2.08
N GLY A 74 -20.08 -19.81 -1.58
CA GLY A 74 -20.47 -19.74 -0.17
C GLY A 74 -20.97 -18.33 0.21
N CYS A 75 -21.48 -18.15 1.43
CA CYS A 75 -21.97 -16.86 1.93
C CYS A 75 -20.87 -15.77 2.12
N GLU A 76 -19.77 -15.84 1.38
CA GLU A 76 -18.62 -14.95 1.52
C GLU A 76 -18.75 -13.62 0.78
N MET A 77 -19.72 -13.47 -0.14
CA MET A 77 -19.94 -12.18 -0.78
C MET A 77 -20.47 -11.17 0.24
N PRO A 78 -19.75 -10.07 0.55
CA PRO A 78 -20.19 -9.16 1.59
C PRO A 78 -21.43 -8.42 1.12
N SER A 79 -22.47 -8.33 1.97
CA SER A 79 -23.63 -7.47 1.71
C SER A 79 -23.19 -6.06 1.30
N ILE A 80 -24.02 -5.33 0.53
CA ILE A 80 -23.78 -3.91 0.19
C ILE A 80 -23.40 -3.10 1.44
N MET A 81 -23.97 -3.46 2.59
CA MET A 81 -23.62 -2.91 3.90
C MET A 81 -22.16 -3.11 4.28
N ARG A 82 -21.65 -4.34 4.18
CA ARG A 82 -20.24 -4.64 4.44
C ARG A 82 -19.32 -3.89 3.50
N MET A 83 -19.69 -3.83 2.22
CA MET A 83 -18.93 -3.11 1.19
C MET A 83 -18.86 -1.61 1.49
N TYR A 84 -20.01 -0.99 1.78
CA TYR A 84 -20.09 0.42 2.12
C TYR A 84 -19.36 0.74 3.43
N ALA A 85 -19.57 -0.05 4.48
CA ALA A 85 -18.87 0.13 5.76
C ALA A 85 -17.35 -0.01 5.60
N HIS A 86 -16.90 -0.97 4.77
CA HIS A 86 -15.48 -1.13 4.44
C HIS A 86 -14.93 0.07 3.67
N TRP A 87 -15.62 0.53 2.63
CA TRP A 87 -15.26 1.70 1.84
C TRP A 87 -15.18 2.96 2.71
N ARG A 88 -16.23 3.23 3.50
CA ARG A 88 -16.32 4.39 4.40
C ARG A 88 -15.16 4.40 5.40
N ARG A 89 -14.84 3.25 6.01
CA ARG A 89 -13.67 3.12 6.89
C ARG A 89 -12.38 3.49 6.16
N ILE A 90 -12.18 3.01 4.93
CA ILE A 90 -10.95 3.28 4.17
C ILE A 90 -10.84 4.76 3.80
N GLU A 91 -11.92 5.40 3.36
CA GLU A 91 -11.91 6.83 3.02
C GLU A 91 -11.62 7.70 4.25
N LEU A 92 -12.30 7.43 5.37
CA LEU A 92 -12.05 8.13 6.63
C LEU A 92 -10.61 7.91 7.13
N LYS A 93 -10.01 6.73 6.91
CA LYS A 93 -8.61 6.47 7.26
C LYS A 93 -7.62 7.28 6.41
N LYS A 94 -7.97 7.65 5.17
CA LYS A 94 -7.13 8.51 4.33
C LYS A 94 -7.06 9.93 4.86
N THR A 95 -8.16 10.43 5.44
CA THR A 95 -8.24 11.78 5.99
C THR A 95 -7.64 11.84 7.40
N ILE A 96 -7.74 10.77 8.18
CA ILE A 96 -7.28 10.71 9.58
C ILE A 96 -6.32 9.54 9.82
N LYS A 97 -5.13 9.60 9.22
CA LYS A 97 -4.13 8.50 9.24
C LYS A 97 -3.76 7.99 10.64
N ASP A 98 -3.82 8.86 11.64
CA ASP A 98 -3.38 8.58 13.00
C ASP A 98 -4.54 8.42 14.00
N ALA A 99 -5.80 8.47 13.56
CA ALA A 99 -6.90 8.26 14.51
C ALA A 99 -7.05 6.78 14.86
N MET A 100 -7.37 6.54 16.14
CA MET A 100 -7.75 5.20 16.60
C MET A 100 -9.11 4.85 16.00
N GLU A 101 -9.22 3.65 15.43
CA GLU A 101 -10.48 3.07 15.00
C GLU A 101 -11.24 2.55 16.23
N ILE A 102 -12.54 2.84 16.33
CA ILE A 102 -13.41 2.30 17.37
C ILE A 102 -14.29 1.21 16.77
N TRP A 103 -14.18 -0.01 17.32
CA TRP A 103 -14.90 -1.20 16.88
C TRP A 103 -15.76 -1.77 18.00
N LYS A 104 -16.99 -2.19 17.72
CA LYS A 104 -17.87 -2.85 18.70
C LYS A 104 -17.87 -4.36 18.49
N CYS A 105 -17.30 -5.11 19.43
CA CYS A 105 -17.29 -6.57 19.34
C CYS A 105 -18.73 -7.13 19.33
N GLN A 106 -19.08 -7.95 18.35
CA GLN A 106 -20.42 -8.50 18.23
C GLN A 106 -20.78 -9.47 19.36
N ALA A 107 -19.79 -10.19 19.91
CA ALA A 107 -20.02 -11.16 20.97
C ALA A 107 -20.19 -10.51 22.35
N CYS A 108 -19.25 -9.66 22.78
CA CYS A 108 -19.30 -9.07 24.13
C CYS A 108 -19.75 -7.61 24.18
N LYS A 109 -20.09 -7.01 23.03
CA LYS A 109 -20.52 -5.61 22.88
C LYS A 109 -19.51 -4.56 23.37
N LYS A 110 -18.31 -4.95 23.79
CA LYS A 110 -17.24 -4.05 24.19
C LYS A 110 -16.69 -3.28 22.99
N GLU A 111 -16.50 -1.98 23.19
CA GLU A 111 -15.78 -1.15 22.23
C GLU A 111 -14.28 -1.41 22.36
N GLN A 112 -13.60 -1.58 21.24
CA GLN A 112 -12.16 -1.70 21.12
C GLN A 112 -11.66 -0.48 20.37
N LYS A 113 -10.84 0.32 21.04
CA LYS A 113 -10.11 1.42 20.43
C LYS A 113 -8.76 0.91 20.00
N THR A 114 -8.40 1.10 18.75
CA THR A 114 -7.14 0.59 18.26
C THR A 114 -6.57 1.41 17.11
N SER A 115 -5.26 1.62 17.11
CA SER A 115 -4.52 2.11 15.94
C SER A 115 -4.06 0.96 15.03
N GLU A 116 -4.03 -0.27 15.54
CA GLU A 116 -3.45 -1.44 14.89
C GLU A 116 -4.40 -2.65 14.87
N GLN A 117 -4.46 -3.34 13.73
CA GLN A 117 -5.31 -4.54 13.62
C GLN A 117 -5.02 -5.62 14.67
N LYS A 118 -3.83 -5.64 15.27
CA LYS A 118 -3.40 -6.61 16.29
C LYS A 118 -4.29 -6.60 17.53
N ASP A 119 -4.74 -5.43 18.02
CA ASP A 119 -5.55 -5.35 19.25
C ASP A 119 -6.91 -6.07 19.07
N LEU A 120 -7.51 -5.94 17.88
CA LEU A 120 -8.74 -6.66 17.54
C LEU A 120 -8.50 -8.17 17.48
N LEU A 121 -7.37 -8.60 16.92
CA LEU A 121 -7.01 -10.01 16.83
C LEU A 121 -6.72 -10.62 18.21
N GLU A 122 -6.06 -9.87 19.09
CA GLU A 122 -5.89 -10.29 20.49
C GLU A 122 -7.23 -10.37 21.23
N HIS A 123 -8.14 -9.43 20.97
CA HIS A 123 -9.50 -9.49 21.49
C HIS A 123 -10.24 -10.74 21.01
N ILE A 124 -10.16 -11.09 19.73
CA ILE A 124 -10.73 -12.32 19.17
C ILE A 124 -10.17 -13.56 19.87
N GLY A 125 -8.86 -13.60 20.11
CA GLY A 125 -8.23 -14.70 20.86
C GLY A 125 -8.77 -14.88 22.27
N THR A 126 -9.43 -13.86 22.85
CA THR A 126 -10.12 -14.01 24.14
C THR A 126 -11.42 -14.81 24.04
N HIS A 127 -12.17 -14.67 22.95
CA HIS A 127 -13.42 -15.39 22.73
C HIS A 127 -13.17 -16.81 22.24
N GLU A 128 -12.21 -16.97 21.33
CA GLU A 128 -11.88 -18.25 20.70
C GLU A 128 -10.90 -19.09 21.52
N ARG A 129 -10.55 -18.63 22.73
CA ARG A 129 -9.57 -19.25 23.63
C ARG A 129 -8.23 -19.57 22.94
N ILE A 130 -7.89 -18.83 21.88
CA ILE A 130 -6.64 -18.99 21.15
C ILE A 130 -5.52 -18.58 22.11
N CYS A 131 -4.61 -19.52 22.39
CA CYS A 131 -3.45 -19.31 23.24
C CYS A 131 -2.24 -19.92 22.57
N SER A 132 -1.12 -19.23 22.67
CA SER A 132 0.17 -19.69 22.16
C SER A 132 0.98 -20.34 23.29
N PRO A 133 1.65 -21.47 23.03
CA PRO A 133 2.57 -22.07 24.00
C PRO A 133 3.77 -21.15 24.23
N CYS A 134 4.40 -21.22 25.40
CA CYS A 134 5.68 -20.55 25.62
C CYS A 134 6.76 -21.15 24.69
N VAL A 135 7.62 -20.29 24.14
CA VAL A 135 8.70 -20.70 23.23
C VAL A 135 9.91 -21.32 23.95
N VAL A 136 9.98 -21.18 25.27
CA VAL A 136 11.03 -21.81 26.08
C VAL A 136 10.64 -23.25 26.36
N GLU A 137 11.56 -24.17 26.07
CA GLU A 137 11.38 -25.61 26.24
C GLU A 137 11.00 -25.93 27.69
N HIS A 138 10.15 -26.94 27.86
CA HIS A 138 9.63 -27.42 29.15
C HIS A 138 8.78 -26.42 29.96
N CYS A 139 8.51 -25.21 29.48
CA CYS A 139 7.66 -24.28 30.21
C CYS A 139 6.18 -24.73 30.27
N GLY A 140 5.68 -25.35 29.19
CA GLY A 140 4.31 -25.89 29.09
C GLY A 140 3.15 -24.88 29.17
N ARG A 141 3.41 -23.64 29.58
CA ARG A 141 2.37 -22.61 29.74
C ARG A 141 1.85 -22.13 28.40
N ARG A 142 0.54 -21.88 28.33
CA ARG A 142 -0.15 -21.28 27.17
C ARG A 142 -0.71 -19.93 27.55
N MET A 143 -0.49 -18.91 26.73
CA MET A 143 -0.95 -17.55 27.01
C MET A 143 -1.19 -16.75 25.73
N LYS A 144 -1.79 -15.57 25.89
CA LYS A 144 -2.02 -14.63 24.78
C LYS A 144 -0.74 -13.84 24.45
N PRO A 145 -0.55 -13.41 23.19
CA PRO A 145 0.61 -12.64 22.75
C PRO A 145 1.02 -11.49 23.68
N ARG A 146 0.09 -10.59 24.07
CA ARG A 146 0.38 -9.49 25.01
C ARG A 146 0.99 -9.90 26.34
N TYR A 147 0.74 -11.12 26.82
CA TYR A 147 1.28 -11.62 28.08
C TYR A 147 2.61 -12.37 27.90
N MET A 148 2.98 -12.72 26.66
CA MET A 148 4.20 -13.48 26.40
C MET A 148 5.45 -12.71 26.81
N ARG A 149 5.50 -11.40 26.54
CA ARG A 149 6.62 -10.54 26.94
C ARG A 149 6.84 -10.56 28.46
N GLU A 150 5.78 -10.38 29.23
CA GLU A 150 5.87 -10.36 30.69
C GLU A 150 6.17 -11.75 31.26
N HIS A 151 5.66 -12.80 30.62
CA HIS A 151 5.96 -14.18 31.01
C HIS A 151 7.43 -14.53 30.79
N LEU A 152 7.99 -14.23 29.61
CA LEU A 152 9.42 -14.43 29.32
C LEU A 152 10.30 -13.68 30.32
N LYS A 153 9.93 -12.44 30.64
CA LYS A 153 10.63 -11.63 31.63
C LYS A 153 10.59 -12.24 33.03
N ARG A 154 9.40 -12.63 33.51
CA ARG A 154 9.22 -13.09 34.90
C ARG A 154 9.69 -14.51 35.16
N PHE A 155 9.45 -15.43 34.22
CA PHE A 155 9.64 -16.86 34.46
C PHE A 155 10.90 -17.42 33.81
N HIS A 156 11.46 -16.71 32.83
CA HIS A 156 12.65 -17.16 32.10
C HIS A 156 13.82 -16.20 32.23
N ALA A 157 13.67 -15.10 32.98
CA ALA A 157 14.65 -14.01 33.10
C ALA A 157 15.14 -13.48 31.73
N ARG A 158 14.35 -13.65 30.66
CA ARG A 158 14.68 -13.24 29.29
C ARG A 158 13.90 -11.99 28.94
N GLN A 159 14.60 -10.95 28.51
CA GLN A 159 13.93 -9.80 27.89
C GLN A 159 13.63 -10.12 26.42
N TYR A 160 12.44 -9.72 25.98
CA TYR A 160 11.98 -9.95 24.60
C TYR A 160 12.98 -9.45 23.55
N ASP A 161 13.59 -8.28 23.79
CA ASP A 161 14.53 -7.63 22.87
C ASP A 161 15.95 -8.26 22.91
N HIS A 162 16.16 -9.24 23.80
CA HIS A 162 17.42 -9.96 23.99
C HIS A 162 17.27 -11.47 23.78
N LEU A 163 16.20 -11.90 23.12
CA LEU A 163 16.04 -13.30 22.76
C LEU A 163 17.13 -13.71 21.76
N GLU A 164 17.69 -14.89 21.96
CA GLU A 164 18.54 -15.54 20.96
C GLU A 164 17.76 -15.69 19.65
N LYS A 165 18.45 -15.59 18.52
CA LYS A 165 17.84 -15.59 17.17
C LYS A 165 16.87 -16.75 16.95
N GLU A 166 17.18 -17.92 17.49
CA GLU A 166 16.33 -19.11 17.39
C GLU A 166 15.00 -18.94 18.13
N LEU A 167 15.03 -18.43 19.37
CA LEU A 167 13.82 -18.17 20.16
C LEU A 167 13.00 -17.02 19.57
N ASP A 168 13.64 -15.99 19.04
CA ASP A 168 12.96 -14.89 18.35
C ASP A 168 12.22 -15.39 17.08
N TYR A 169 12.86 -16.29 16.32
CA TYR A 169 12.22 -16.95 15.17
C TYR A 169 11.04 -17.84 15.58
N LYS A 170 11.22 -18.69 16.61
CA LYS A 170 10.15 -19.54 17.17
C LYS A 170 8.97 -18.67 17.64
N LEU A 171 9.26 -17.55 18.31
CA LEU A 171 8.26 -16.60 18.80
C LEU A 171 7.52 -15.91 17.67
N SER A 172 8.24 -15.45 16.64
CA SER A 172 7.64 -14.84 15.46
C SER A 172 6.69 -15.79 14.73
N ARG A 173 7.11 -17.05 14.49
CA ARG A 173 6.25 -18.08 13.89
C ARG A 173 5.00 -18.37 14.71
N MET A 174 5.16 -18.46 16.02
CA MET A 174 4.07 -18.73 16.95
C MET A 174 3.06 -17.57 17.01
N LEU A 175 3.54 -16.33 16.98
CA LEU A 175 2.69 -15.13 16.88
C LEU A 175 1.94 -15.10 15.55
N GLU A 176 2.59 -15.38 14.43
CA GLU A 176 1.93 -15.44 13.12
C GLU A 176 0.81 -16.49 13.11
N SER A 177 1.08 -17.69 13.66
CA SER A 177 0.06 -18.75 13.79
C SER A 177 -1.14 -18.31 14.63
N PHE A 178 -0.92 -17.60 15.74
CA PHE A 178 -2.00 -17.01 16.54
C PHE A 178 -2.82 -16.02 15.71
N TYR A 179 -2.15 -15.08 15.03
CA TYR A 179 -2.81 -14.03 14.28
C TYR A 179 -3.56 -14.57 13.06
N GLU A 180 -3.06 -15.61 12.40
CA GLU A 180 -3.78 -16.29 11.31
C GLU A 180 -5.09 -16.89 11.80
N LYS A 181 -5.03 -17.67 12.90
CA LYS A 181 -6.23 -18.25 13.53
C LYS A 181 -7.23 -17.17 13.93
N ALA A 182 -6.78 -16.11 14.59
CA ALA A 182 -7.64 -15.00 14.97
C ALA A 182 -8.23 -14.26 13.74
N ARG A 183 -7.49 -14.18 12.62
CA ARG A 183 -7.94 -13.50 11.40
C ARG A 183 -9.10 -14.22 10.74
N THR A 184 -9.09 -15.56 10.72
CA THR A 184 -10.23 -16.35 10.21
C THR A 184 -11.53 -16.07 10.96
N GLN A 185 -11.44 -15.71 12.23
CA GLN A 185 -12.59 -15.40 13.09
C GLN A 185 -12.95 -13.91 13.09
N ARG A 186 -12.23 -13.06 12.34
CA ARG A 186 -12.43 -11.61 12.39
C ARG A 186 -13.85 -11.18 12.05
N ASN A 187 -14.43 -11.70 10.96
CA ASN A 187 -15.75 -11.28 10.52
C ASN A 187 -16.86 -11.73 11.49
N LYS A 188 -16.63 -12.76 12.31
CA LYS A 188 -17.55 -13.19 13.37
C LYS A 188 -17.66 -12.16 14.49
N TYR A 189 -16.54 -11.55 14.91
CA TYR A 189 -16.49 -10.64 16.06
C TYR A 189 -16.48 -9.15 15.68
N PHE A 190 -15.83 -8.82 14.57
CA PHE A 190 -15.64 -7.47 14.06
C PHE A 190 -15.93 -7.43 12.55
N PRO A 191 -17.16 -7.74 12.12
CA PRO A 191 -17.57 -7.51 10.75
C PRO A 191 -17.48 -6.01 10.41
N PRO A 192 -17.41 -5.60 9.13
CA PRO A 192 -17.28 -4.18 8.76
C PRO A 192 -18.29 -3.24 9.46
N GLU A 193 -19.51 -3.70 9.72
CA GLU A 193 -20.57 -2.97 10.43
C GLU A 193 -20.31 -2.76 11.92
N ALA A 194 -19.38 -3.52 12.50
CA ALA A 194 -18.91 -3.29 13.87
C ALA A 194 -18.02 -2.04 13.97
N PHE A 195 -17.52 -1.49 12.85
CA PHE A 195 -16.82 -0.22 12.87
C PHE A 195 -17.79 0.90 13.20
N LEU A 196 -17.55 1.62 14.30
CA LEU A 196 -18.41 2.70 14.74
C LEU A 196 -17.97 4.04 14.16
N ARG A 197 -16.71 4.41 14.41
CA ARG A 197 -16.13 5.72 14.08
C ARG A 197 -14.62 5.73 14.30
N PHE A 198 -13.99 6.83 13.93
CA PHE A 198 -12.66 7.18 14.43
C PHE A 198 -12.80 7.90 15.79
N ASP A 199 -11.85 7.69 16.69
CA ASP A 199 -11.76 8.50 17.90
C ASP A 199 -11.20 9.86 17.52
N ASP A 200 -12.08 10.87 17.47
CA ASP A 200 -11.74 12.27 17.17
C ASP A 200 -10.90 12.91 18.28
N LYS A 201 -10.75 12.23 19.43
CA LYS A 201 -9.68 12.52 20.38
C LYS A 201 -8.37 12.18 19.70
N LYS A 202 -7.87 13.16 18.93
CA LYS A 202 -6.52 13.19 18.38
C LYS A 202 -5.61 12.50 19.37
N ILE A 203 -4.89 11.46 18.92
CA ILE A 203 -3.62 11.13 19.55
C ILE A 203 -2.93 12.50 19.70
N ASP A 204 -2.49 12.82 20.91
CA ASP A 204 -1.96 14.13 21.35
C ASP A 204 -0.75 14.66 20.53
N ASN A 205 -0.52 14.13 19.34
CA ASN A 205 0.38 14.60 18.29
C ASN A 205 -0.07 15.91 17.61
N THR A 206 -1.12 16.58 18.09
CA THR A 206 -1.40 18.00 17.78
C THR A 206 -0.22 18.93 18.12
N GLN A 207 0.74 18.45 18.91
CA GLN A 207 1.97 19.13 19.32
C GLN A 207 2.84 19.64 18.16
N ASN A 208 2.67 19.16 16.92
CA ASN A 208 3.40 19.69 15.74
C ASN A 208 2.69 20.82 15.00
N LEU A 209 1.49 21.23 15.42
CA LEU A 209 0.77 22.30 14.77
C LEU A 209 1.11 23.68 15.35
N GLU A 210 1.45 23.80 16.62
CA GLU A 210 1.78 25.09 17.24
C GLU A 210 2.98 25.78 16.57
N ASP A 211 2.91 27.12 16.50
CA ASP A 211 4.03 27.93 16.05
C ASP A 211 5.27 27.58 16.90
N PRO A 212 6.40 27.17 16.30
CA PRO A 212 7.61 26.93 17.07
C PRO A 212 8.16 28.17 17.78
N LYS A 213 7.65 29.37 17.50
CA LYS A 213 8.11 30.61 18.14
C LYS A 213 7.41 30.85 19.48
N CYS A 214 8.18 30.99 20.56
CA CYS A 214 7.65 31.45 21.84
C CYS A 214 7.18 32.90 21.74
N ARG A 215 5.99 33.23 22.25
CA ARG A 215 5.40 34.58 22.23
C ARG A 215 6.14 35.56 23.13
N GLU A 216 6.71 35.07 24.23
CA GLU A 216 7.32 35.93 25.23
C GLU A 216 8.75 36.34 24.84
N CYS A 217 9.61 35.39 24.46
CA CYS A 217 11.00 35.67 24.10
C CYS A 217 11.31 35.60 22.59
N GLY A 218 10.38 35.14 21.76
CA GLY A 218 10.60 35.00 20.32
C GLY A 218 11.48 33.82 19.90
N GLN A 219 11.94 32.97 20.83
CA GLN A 219 12.82 31.83 20.52
C GLN A 219 12.08 30.75 19.72
N MET A 220 12.76 30.21 18.70
CA MET A 220 12.26 29.12 17.86
C MET A 220 12.59 27.76 18.48
N VAL A 221 11.60 27.10 19.07
CA VAL A 221 11.73 25.80 19.71
C VAL A 221 10.85 24.79 18.96
N ARG A 222 11.47 23.90 18.18
CA ARG A 222 10.75 23.03 17.22
C ARG A 222 10.22 21.73 17.82
N VAL A 223 10.85 21.23 18.88
CA VAL A 223 10.52 19.94 19.48
C VAL A 223 9.65 20.20 20.72
N ASN A 224 8.53 19.50 20.86
CA ASN A 224 7.60 19.76 21.96
C ASN A 224 8.21 19.56 23.36
N THR A 225 9.07 18.54 23.53
CA THR A 225 9.80 18.34 24.79
C THR A 225 10.69 19.54 25.13
N ALA A 226 11.35 20.13 24.13
CA ALA A 226 12.12 21.36 24.29
C ALA A 226 11.22 22.58 24.55
N ARG A 227 10.02 22.65 23.95
CA ARG A 227 9.05 23.73 24.22
C ARG A 227 8.57 23.69 25.67
N ARG A 228 8.25 22.50 26.20
CA ARG A 228 7.88 22.34 27.61
C ARG A 228 9.02 22.77 28.53
N ALA A 229 10.26 22.34 28.25
CA ALA A 229 11.42 22.81 29.01
C ALA A 229 11.60 24.33 28.93
N HIS A 230 11.29 24.92 27.78
CA HIS A 230 11.32 26.37 27.57
C HIS A 230 10.22 27.11 28.35
N VAL A 231 8.98 26.62 28.36
CA VAL A 231 7.90 27.16 29.21
C VAL A 231 8.28 27.09 30.68
N ALA A 232 8.88 25.98 31.11
CA ALA A 232 9.36 25.83 32.48
C ALA A 232 10.37 26.91 32.89
N GLN A 233 11.25 27.33 31.97
CA GLN A 233 12.22 28.39 32.22
C GLN A 233 11.52 29.74 32.43
N HIS A 234 10.53 30.05 31.61
CA HIS A 234 9.74 31.28 31.78
C HIS A 234 8.95 31.30 33.09
N LEU A 235 8.36 30.17 33.47
CA LEU A 235 7.63 30.02 34.73
C LEU A 235 8.56 29.88 35.95
N LYS A 236 9.88 29.87 35.75
CA LYS A 236 10.90 29.60 36.79
C LYS A 236 10.62 28.33 37.59
N LEU A 237 10.00 27.34 36.96
CA LEU A 237 9.69 26.06 37.60
C LEU A 237 10.99 25.28 37.80
N SER A 238 11.25 24.91 39.05
CA SER A 238 12.36 24.03 39.43
C SER A 238 11.85 22.94 40.36
N TYR A 239 12.47 21.77 40.24
CA TYR A 239 12.17 20.61 41.04
C TYR A 239 13.28 20.37 42.04
N LYS A 240 12.95 19.95 43.25
CA LYS A 240 13.94 19.41 44.19
C LYS A 240 14.30 17.98 43.79
N CYS A 241 15.56 17.59 43.96
CA CYS A 241 15.96 16.19 43.85
C CYS A 241 15.13 15.33 44.84
N MET A 242 14.67 14.16 44.40
CA MET A 242 13.87 13.24 45.22
C MET A 242 14.70 12.34 46.14
N ILE A 243 16.02 12.46 46.09
CA ILE A 243 16.89 11.72 47.00
C ILE A 243 17.02 12.56 48.26
N ASP A 244 16.78 11.92 49.41
CA ASP A 244 16.86 12.56 50.72
C ASP A 244 18.19 13.28 50.90
N ASP A 245 18.14 14.41 51.60
CA ASP A 245 19.27 15.32 51.86
C ASP A 245 19.91 15.99 50.63
N CYS A 246 19.33 15.84 49.43
CA CYS A 246 19.77 16.57 48.26
C CYS A 246 18.97 17.87 48.02
N GLU A 247 19.63 19.02 48.16
CA GLU A 247 19.02 20.34 47.96
C GLU A 247 19.00 20.80 46.49
N PHE A 248 19.56 20.02 45.57
CA PHE A 248 19.66 20.39 44.17
C PHE A 248 18.28 20.67 43.57
N ARG A 249 18.12 21.84 42.95
CA ARG A 249 16.91 22.24 42.25
C ARG A 249 17.14 22.53 40.78
N SER A 250 16.39 21.91 39.88
CA SER A 250 16.48 22.19 38.44
C SER A 250 15.26 21.72 37.64
N ASN A 251 15.27 21.91 36.32
CA ASN A 251 14.24 21.36 35.42
C ASN A 251 14.35 19.82 35.32
N PRO A 252 13.34 19.10 34.80
CA PRO A 252 13.28 17.65 34.94
C PRO A 252 14.35 16.92 34.12
N MET A 253 14.81 17.52 33.01
CA MET A 253 15.92 16.95 32.24
C MET A 253 17.25 17.08 32.99
N ALA A 254 17.44 18.20 33.70
CA ALA A 254 18.61 18.43 34.53
C ALA A 254 18.59 17.56 35.80
N ILE A 255 17.42 17.31 36.40
CA ILE A 255 17.30 16.36 37.51
C ILE A 255 17.73 14.95 37.10
N ASN A 256 17.26 14.43 35.96
CA ASN A 256 17.67 13.08 35.52
C ASN A 256 19.18 12.96 35.38
N ARG A 257 19.83 14.02 34.88
CA ARG A 257 21.29 14.09 34.76
C ARG A 257 21.96 14.18 36.13
N HIS A 258 21.44 15.02 37.02
CA HIS A 258 21.94 15.18 38.38
C HIS A 258 21.86 13.88 39.18
N VAL A 259 20.71 13.19 39.16
CA VAL A 259 20.51 11.89 39.80
C VAL A 259 21.51 10.86 39.29
N LEU A 260 21.77 10.86 37.98
CA LEU A 260 22.77 9.98 37.40
C LEU A 260 24.20 10.35 37.79
N GLN A 261 24.56 11.64 37.79
CA GLN A 261 25.93 12.11 38.00
C GLN A 261 26.35 12.11 39.47
N TYR A 262 25.48 12.57 40.37
CA TYR A 262 25.81 12.83 41.77
C TYR A 262 25.33 11.73 42.70
N HIS A 263 24.32 10.96 42.28
CA HIS A 263 23.82 9.84 43.08
C HIS A 263 24.12 8.47 42.44
N SER A 264 24.75 8.44 41.26
CA SER A 264 25.05 7.21 40.51
C SER A 264 23.84 6.28 40.30
N LYS A 265 22.63 6.83 40.34
CA LYS A 265 21.36 6.10 40.15
C LYS A 265 20.75 6.45 38.79
N LYS A 266 20.25 5.46 38.07
CA LYS A 266 19.28 5.67 36.98
C LYS A 266 17.88 5.77 37.59
N VAL A 267 16.93 6.42 36.90
CA VAL A 267 15.53 6.51 37.35
C VAL A 267 14.93 5.13 37.67
N GLY A 268 15.32 4.07 36.95
CA GLY A 268 14.88 2.69 37.22
C GLY A 268 15.52 2.02 38.43
N GLN A 269 16.50 2.66 39.09
CA GLN A 269 17.20 2.20 40.28
C GLN A 269 16.78 2.98 41.54
N LEU A 270 15.83 3.92 41.42
CA LEU A 270 15.24 4.62 42.54
C LEU A 270 14.44 3.64 43.42
N THR A 271 14.40 3.90 44.73
CA THR A 271 13.51 3.16 45.64
C THR A 271 12.04 3.37 45.25
N ALA A 272 11.14 2.52 45.74
CA ALA A 272 9.71 2.67 45.44
C ALA A 272 9.15 4.04 45.88
N GLY A 273 9.63 4.58 47.01
CA GLY A 273 9.30 5.93 47.48
C GLY A 273 9.85 7.02 46.57
N GLU A 274 11.17 7.01 46.32
CA GLU A 274 11.83 7.97 45.41
C GLU A 274 11.19 7.99 44.00
N LEU A 275 10.78 6.82 43.49
CA LEU A 275 10.14 6.69 42.19
C LEU A 275 8.69 7.20 42.19
N LEU A 276 7.96 7.03 43.29
CA LEU A 276 6.62 7.58 43.45
C LEU A 276 6.69 9.11 43.51
N ASP A 277 7.60 9.66 44.31
CA ASP A 277 7.82 11.10 44.40
C ASP A 277 8.24 11.68 43.05
N PHE A 278 9.15 11.01 42.34
CA PHE A 278 9.53 11.38 40.97
C PHE A 278 8.32 11.46 40.02
N LYS A 279 7.37 10.52 40.13
CA LYS A 279 6.16 10.53 39.29
C LYS A 279 5.21 11.66 39.67
N LEU A 280 4.91 11.82 40.96
CA LEU A 280 4.01 12.88 41.46
C LEU A 280 4.53 14.26 41.06
N ILE A 281 5.82 14.49 41.28
CA ILE A 281 6.50 15.71 40.91
C ILE A 281 6.42 15.94 39.39
N LYS A 282 6.74 14.93 38.59
CA LYS A 282 6.68 15.03 37.12
C LYS A 282 5.27 15.29 36.59
N ASP A 283 4.24 14.69 37.21
CA ASP A 283 2.85 14.85 36.79
C ASP A 283 2.34 16.26 37.13
N ASP A 284 2.62 16.76 38.33
CA ASP A 284 2.26 18.11 38.77
C ASP A 284 2.85 19.17 37.83
N PHE A 285 4.14 19.08 37.50
CA PHE A 285 4.76 20.00 36.54
C PHE A 285 4.23 19.88 35.12
N ASN A 286 3.96 18.66 34.63
CA ASN A 286 3.38 18.51 33.29
C ASN A 286 1.98 19.13 33.25
N LYS A 287 1.23 19.08 34.35
CA LYS A 287 -0.04 19.76 34.52
C LYS A 287 0.14 21.28 34.52
N THR A 288 1.00 21.83 35.39
CA THR A 288 1.28 23.28 35.45
C THR A 288 1.73 23.83 34.10
N ILE A 289 2.63 23.13 33.41
CA ILE A 289 3.07 23.52 32.07
C ILE A 289 1.93 23.41 31.08
N GLY A 290 1.13 22.35 31.12
CA GLY A 290 -0.01 22.18 30.23
C GLY A 290 -1.01 23.33 30.33
N ASP A 291 -1.33 23.74 31.56
CA ASP A 291 -2.26 24.83 31.85
C ASP A 291 -1.74 26.19 31.34
N GLU A 292 -0.42 26.40 31.43
CA GLU A 292 0.24 27.66 31.05
C GLU A 292 0.77 27.68 29.60
N PHE A 293 0.86 26.52 28.93
CA PHE A 293 1.55 26.35 27.65
C PHE A 293 1.05 27.30 26.56
N HIS A 294 -0.27 27.53 26.53
CA HIS A 294 -0.94 28.36 25.54
C HIS A 294 -0.60 29.85 25.63
N LYS A 295 -0.10 30.31 26.80
CA LYS A 295 0.40 31.69 26.96
C LYS A 295 1.69 31.90 26.15
N PHE A 296 2.53 30.87 26.09
CA PHE A 296 3.84 30.93 25.43
C PHE A 296 3.80 30.51 23.97
N PHE A 297 2.93 29.57 23.58
CA PHE A 297 2.85 29.08 22.20
C PHE A 297 1.41 29.18 21.67
N THR A 298 1.24 29.68 20.45
CA THR A 298 -0.08 29.69 19.80
C THR A 298 -0.42 28.28 19.33
N CYS A 299 -1.58 27.77 19.75
CA CYS A 299 -2.18 26.67 19.02
C CYS A 299 -2.49 27.18 17.60
N ARG A 300 -2.05 26.46 16.57
CA ARG A 300 -2.28 26.84 15.15
C ARG A 300 -3.76 27.06 14.81
N ASN A 301 -4.68 26.58 15.65
CA ASN A 301 -6.12 26.72 15.50
C ASN A 301 -6.63 28.14 15.82
N ASP A 302 -5.84 28.97 16.51
CA ASP A 302 -6.23 30.36 16.82
C ASP A 302 -5.72 31.41 15.83
N ASN A 303 -5.05 30.98 14.75
CA ASN A 303 -4.59 31.91 13.72
C ASN A 303 -5.77 32.55 12.97
N PRO A 304 -5.97 33.88 13.00
CA PRO A 304 -7.08 34.56 12.35
C PRO A 304 -7.11 34.38 10.82
N VAL A 305 -5.96 34.14 10.19
CA VAL A 305 -5.86 33.80 8.75
C VAL A 305 -6.51 32.44 8.49
N ARG A 306 -6.34 31.49 9.40
CA ARG A 306 -6.98 30.17 9.30
C ARG A 306 -8.42 30.21 9.78
N LYS A 307 -8.82 31.01 10.77
CA LYS A 307 -10.25 31.26 11.06
C LYS A 307 -10.97 31.87 9.84
N ARG A 308 -10.29 32.62 8.96
CA ARG A 308 -10.84 33.05 7.64
C ARG A 308 -10.88 31.94 6.59
N VAL A 309 -9.90 31.03 6.55
CA VAL A 309 -9.91 29.87 5.65
C VAL A 309 -10.93 28.82 6.11
N GLU A 310 -11.01 28.57 7.42
CA GLU A 310 -12.00 27.70 8.07
C GLU A 310 -13.39 28.35 8.13
N ALA A 311 -13.55 29.68 8.17
CA ALA A 311 -14.85 30.32 7.95
C ALA A 311 -15.28 30.25 6.48
N LYS A 312 -14.33 30.13 5.54
CA LYS A 312 -14.60 29.81 4.13
C LYS A 312 -14.84 28.31 3.90
N ASP A 313 -14.19 27.42 4.65
CA ASP A 313 -14.43 25.95 4.63
C ASP A 313 -15.61 25.51 5.54
N LYS A 314 -16.08 26.39 6.44
CA LYS A 314 -17.34 26.24 7.20
C LYS A 314 -18.56 26.69 6.41
N ARG A 315 -18.40 27.19 5.17
CA ARG A 315 -19.45 27.00 4.17
C ARG A 315 -19.49 25.49 3.93
N ALA A 316 -20.35 24.84 4.70
CA ALA A 316 -20.66 23.42 4.70
C ALA A 316 -19.69 22.58 3.88
N SER A 317 -18.74 21.89 4.53
CA SER A 317 -18.32 20.59 3.99
C SER A 317 -19.62 19.89 3.58
N PRO A 318 -19.91 19.67 2.29
CA PRO A 318 -21.19 19.15 1.86
C PRO A 318 -21.38 17.82 2.57
N ASN A 319 -22.22 17.87 3.59
CA ASN A 319 -22.83 16.80 4.33
C ASN A 319 -21.98 15.55 4.65
N ASN A 320 -21.74 15.32 5.95
CA ASN A 320 -21.66 13.97 6.52
C ASN A 320 -23.04 13.27 6.39
N LEU A 321 -23.57 13.15 5.16
CA LEU A 321 -24.80 12.44 4.89
C LEU A 321 -24.53 10.96 5.16
N ASN A 322 -25.23 10.43 6.15
CA ASN A 322 -25.16 9.03 6.50
C ASN A 322 -25.91 8.27 5.39
N ILE A 323 -25.20 7.83 4.35
CA ILE A 323 -25.79 7.04 3.26
C ILE A 323 -26.22 5.71 3.87
N THR A 324 -27.54 5.50 3.97
CA THR A 324 -28.09 4.22 4.38
C THR A 324 -28.09 3.26 3.18
N PRO A 325 -28.06 1.93 3.41
CA PRO A 325 -28.14 0.95 2.32
C PRO A 325 -29.37 1.10 1.44
N GLU A 326 -30.49 1.46 2.05
CA GLU A 326 -31.76 1.70 1.38
C GLU A 326 -31.65 2.89 0.42
N LEU A 327 -30.97 3.96 0.85
CA LEU A 327 -30.69 5.11 -0.01
C LEU A 327 -29.70 4.77 -1.12
N ALA A 328 -28.72 3.89 -0.85
CA ALA A 328 -27.82 3.39 -1.87
C ALA A 328 -28.60 2.57 -2.92
N ILE A 329 -29.35 1.55 -2.52
CA ILE A 329 -30.13 0.72 -3.44
C ILE A 329 -31.15 1.56 -4.22
N PHE A 330 -31.82 2.50 -3.54
CA PHE A 330 -32.68 3.48 -4.20
C PHE A 330 -31.92 4.25 -5.29
N TYR A 331 -30.75 4.80 -4.98
CA TYR A 331 -29.93 5.54 -5.93
C TYR A 331 -29.51 4.68 -7.13
N TYR A 332 -29.09 3.43 -6.89
CA TYR A 332 -28.72 2.49 -7.94
C TYR A 332 -29.87 2.22 -8.93
N LEU A 333 -31.08 1.97 -8.39
CA LEU A 333 -32.26 1.71 -9.20
C LEU A 333 -32.77 2.97 -9.91
N TYR A 334 -32.65 4.12 -9.24
CA TYR A 334 -32.99 5.44 -9.77
C TYR A 334 -32.10 5.84 -10.95
N GLU A 335 -30.78 5.67 -10.86
CA GLU A 335 -29.84 5.94 -11.98
C GLU A 335 -30.15 5.07 -13.21
N ARG A 336 -30.59 3.82 -13.00
CA ARG A 336 -30.97 2.89 -14.08
C ARG A 336 -32.39 3.07 -14.60
N LYS A 337 -33.13 4.06 -14.09
CA LYS A 337 -34.52 4.35 -14.45
C LYS A 337 -35.45 3.14 -14.28
N ARG A 338 -35.20 2.30 -13.27
CA ARG A 338 -36.03 1.13 -12.91
C ARG A 338 -37.15 1.55 -11.95
N GLN A 339 -38.06 2.38 -12.45
CA GLN A 339 -39.15 2.96 -11.66
C GLN A 339 -40.11 1.90 -11.12
N ASP A 340 -40.39 0.87 -11.92
CA ASP A 340 -41.15 -0.33 -11.57
C ASP A 340 -40.64 -1.00 -10.28
N VAL A 341 -39.32 -1.17 -10.21
CA VAL A 341 -38.66 -1.80 -9.08
C VAL A 341 -38.66 -0.87 -7.87
N LEU A 342 -38.37 0.41 -8.07
CA LEU A 342 -38.44 1.40 -6.99
C LEU A 342 -39.83 1.41 -6.36
N GLU A 343 -40.87 1.27 -7.19
CA GLU A 343 -42.26 1.24 -6.75
C GLU A 343 -42.60 0.01 -5.92
N ALA A 344 -42.03 -1.14 -6.26
CA ALA A 344 -42.19 -2.38 -5.52
C ALA A 344 -41.44 -2.39 -4.17
N ILE A 345 -40.26 -1.77 -4.08
CA ILE A 345 -39.37 -1.89 -2.92
C ILE A 345 -39.63 -0.80 -1.87
N PHE A 346 -39.94 0.41 -2.33
CA PHE A 346 -40.04 1.59 -1.47
C PHE A 346 -41.44 2.18 -1.59
N ASP A 347 -42.08 2.48 -0.46
CA ASP A 347 -43.32 3.24 -0.44
C ASP A 347 -43.12 4.67 -1.00
N GLU A 348 -44.21 5.31 -1.41
CA GLU A 348 -44.17 6.63 -2.07
C GLU A 348 -43.48 7.71 -1.23
N GLU A 349 -43.68 7.69 0.09
CA GLU A 349 -43.06 8.66 1.01
C GLU A 349 -41.54 8.45 1.07
N THR A 350 -41.09 7.20 1.21
CA THR A 350 -39.66 6.84 1.18
C THR A 350 -39.02 7.19 -0.15
N ARG A 351 -39.70 6.96 -1.29
CA ARG A 351 -39.20 7.33 -2.62
C ARG A 351 -39.01 8.84 -2.75
N LYS A 352 -40.00 9.64 -2.35
CA LYS A 352 -39.90 11.12 -2.38
C LYS A 352 -38.78 11.62 -1.47
N LYS A 353 -38.66 11.05 -0.27
CA LYS A 353 -37.60 11.37 0.69
C LYS A 353 -36.21 11.04 0.14
N PHE A 354 -36.02 9.88 -0.48
CA PHE A 354 -34.75 9.49 -1.07
C PHE A 354 -34.44 10.27 -2.35
N ALA A 355 -35.42 10.51 -3.23
CA ALA A 355 -35.26 11.36 -4.41
C ALA A 355 -34.81 12.77 -4.02
N SER A 356 -35.48 13.40 -3.05
CA SER A 356 -35.10 14.72 -2.52
C SER A 356 -33.69 14.71 -1.93
N LYS A 357 -33.28 13.64 -1.23
CA LYS A 357 -31.90 13.49 -0.75
C LYS A 357 -30.90 13.33 -1.88
N VAL A 358 -31.24 12.61 -2.94
CA VAL A 358 -30.40 12.44 -4.14
C VAL A 358 -30.21 13.78 -4.85
N GLU A 359 -31.28 14.55 -5.00
CA GLU A 359 -31.23 15.91 -5.55
C GLU A 359 -30.41 16.86 -4.66
N GLU A 360 -30.58 16.80 -3.33
CA GLU A 360 -29.82 17.58 -2.34
C GLU A 360 -28.32 17.23 -2.35
N MET A 361 -27.99 15.94 -2.56
CA MET A 361 -26.60 15.48 -2.68
C MET A 361 -25.92 15.97 -3.98
N GLY A 362 -26.70 16.37 -4.98
CA GLY A 362 -26.21 16.71 -6.31
C GLY A 362 -25.65 15.50 -7.06
N ILE A 363 -25.31 15.71 -8.34
CA ILE A 363 -24.79 14.71 -9.29
C ILE A 363 -23.47 14.04 -8.82
N ASP A 364 -22.89 14.44 -7.69
CA ASP A 364 -21.61 13.92 -7.18
C ASP A 364 -21.78 12.94 -5.99
N ILE A 365 -22.88 12.18 -5.96
CA ILE A 365 -22.83 10.91 -5.24
C ILE A 365 -21.88 10.03 -6.02
N THR A 366 -20.71 9.77 -5.41
CA THR A 366 -19.79 8.72 -5.82
C THR A 366 -20.62 7.45 -6.02
N SER A 367 -20.95 7.12 -7.29
CA SER A 367 -21.97 6.11 -7.61
C SER A 367 -21.67 4.82 -6.86
N ILE A 368 -22.68 4.02 -6.57
CA ILE A 368 -22.44 2.72 -5.92
C ILE A 368 -21.48 1.87 -6.75
N LEU A 369 -21.49 2.04 -8.07
CA LEU A 369 -20.50 1.46 -8.98
C LEU A 369 -19.09 1.92 -8.64
N ARG A 370 -18.88 3.19 -8.31
CA ARG A 370 -17.60 3.73 -7.85
C ARG A 370 -17.12 3.12 -6.54
N THR A 371 -18.02 2.99 -5.57
CA THR A 371 -17.72 2.35 -4.28
C THR A 371 -17.42 0.86 -4.48
N TYR A 372 -18.21 0.17 -5.31
CA TYR A 372 -18.02 -1.22 -5.68
C TYR A 372 -16.69 -1.45 -6.40
N ALA A 373 -16.40 -0.68 -7.45
CA ALA A 373 -15.17 -0.77 -8.23
C ALA A 373 -13.93 -0.50 -7.37
N TYR A 374 -14.03 0.46 -6.44
CA TYR A 374 -12.96 0.70 -5.46
C TYR A 374 -12.75 -0.50 -4.53
N TRP A 375 -13.83 -1.06 -3.98
CA TRP A 375 -13.77 -2.26 -3.14
C TRP A 375 -13.18 -3.45 -3.91
N ARG A 376 -13.68 -3.73 -5.11
CA ARG A 376 -13.21 -4.79 -6.02
C ARG A 376 -11.72 -4.67 -6.27
N ARG A 377 -11.24 -3.46 -6.59
CA ARG A 377 -9.81 -3.19 -6.76
C ARG A 377 -9.00 -3.53 -5.51
N ILE A 378 -9.50 -3.19 -4.32
CA ILE A 378 -8.81 -3.47 -3.06
C ILE A 378 -8.75 -4.96 -2.77
N GLU A 379 -9.86 -5.69 -2.95
CA GLU A 379 -9.88 -7.13 -2.72
C GLU A 379 -8.98 -7.87 -3.71
N LEU A 380 -9.07 -7.57 -5.01
CA LEU A 380 -8.17 -8.14 -6.02
C LEU A 380 -6.70 -7.83 -5.73
N LYS A 381 -6.39 -6.67 -5.13
CA LYS A 381 -5.02 -6.33 -4.73
C LYS A 381 -4.48 -7.19 -3.59
N LYS A 382 -5.36 -7.71 -2.72
CA LYS A 382 -4.96 -8.60 -1.62
C LYS A 382 -4.59 -9.98 -2.14
N THR A 383 -5.34 -10.48 -3.12
CA THR A 383 -5.12 -11.79 -3.76
C THR A 383 -3.93 -11.73 -4.73
N ILE A 384 -3.85 -10.69 -5.56
CA ILE A 384 -2.82 -10.52 -6.60
C ILE A 384 -1.70 -9.60 -6.09
N LYS A 385 -0.83 -10.15 -5.22
CA LYS A 385 0.35 -9.42 -4.72
C LYS A 385 1.32 -9.11 -5.86
N GLY A 386 1.56 -7.82 -6.09
CA GLY A 386 2.51 -7.35 -7.11
C GLY A 386 2.00 -7.42 -8.55
N GLY A 387 0.70 -7.56 -8.77
CA GLY A 387 0.09 -7.40 -10.09
C GLY A 387 0.19 -5.95 -10.58
N ILE A 388 0.27 -5.79 -11.91
CA ILE A 388 0.21 -4.46 -12.55
C ILE A 388 -1.25 -4.08 -12.69
N GLU A 389 -1.67 -2.93 -12.15
CA GLU A 389 -3.05 -2.48 -12.26
C GLU A 389 -3.33 -2.03 -13.70
N ILE A 390 -4.41 -2.51 -14.33
CA ILE A 390 -4.84 -2.07 -15.67
C ILE A 390 -5.98 -1.06 -15.51
N TRP A 391 -5.83 0.10 -16.13
CA TRP A 391 -6.79 1.20 -16.06
C TRP A 391 -7.16 1.71 -17.46
N LYS A 392 -8.44 1.94 -17.74
CA LYS A 392 -8.91 2.56 -18.97
C LYS A 392 -9.07 4.07 -18.79
N CYS A 393 -8.35 4.89 -19.56
CA CYS A 393 -8.53 6.32 -19.46
C CYS A 393 -9.88 6.76 -20.03
N GLN A 394 -10.70 7.43 -19.23
CA GLN A 394 -12.06 7.88 -19.62
C GLN A 394 -12.10 8.95 -20.73
N LEU A 395 -10.96 9.61 -21.02
CA LEU A 395 -10.92 10.62 -22.09
C LEU A 395 -10.46 10.05 -23.43
N CYS A 396 -9.45 9.16 -23.42
CA CYS A 396 -8.83 8.67 -24.65
C CYS A 396 -8.96 7.17 -24.87
N GLU A 397 -9.71 6.49 -24.00
CA GLU A 397 -9.98 5.05 -24.01
C GLU A 397 -8.73 4.15 -23.96
N LYS A 398 -7.53 4.72 -23.77
CA LYS A 398 -6.29 3.95 -23.71
C LYS A 398 -6.18 3.19 -22.39
N GLU A 399 -5.85 1.91 -22.51
CA GLU A 399 -5.49 1.08 -21.37
C GLU A 399 -4.06 1.38 -20.90
N ILE A 400 -3.94 1.68 -19.61
CA ILE A 400 -2.70 2.03 -18.94
C ILE A 400 -2.37 0.94 -17.92
N LYS A 401 -1.26 0.25 -18.18
CA LYS A 401 -0.65 -0.68 -17.24
C LYS A 401 0.16 0.10 -16.22
N ALA A 402 -0.40 0.28 -15.03
CA ALA A 402 0.15 1.10 -13.95
C ALA A 402 0.78 0.22 -12.87
N THR A 403 2.10 0.28 -12.77
CA THR A 403 2.84 -0.29 -11.63
C THR A 403 2.69 0.58 -10.38
N THR A 404 2.54 1.88 -10.60
CA THR A 404 2.40 2.88 -9.55
C THR A 404 1.35 3.92 -9.94
N VAL A 405 0.83 4.63 -8.94
CA VAL A 405 -0.05 5.79 -9.16
C VAL A 405 0.63 6.87 -10.02
N ARG A 406 1.97 6.90 -10.07
CA ARG A 406 2.72 7.84 -10.89
C ARG A 406 2.50 7.61 -12.39
N ASP A 407 2.28 6.37 -12.82
CA ASP A 407 2.05 6.04 -14.23
C ASP A 407 0.74 6.67 -14.71
N LEU A 408 -0.32 6.54 -13.92
CA LEU A 408 -1.62 7.20 -14.16
C LEU A 408 -1.47 8.73 -14.16
N ILE A 409 -0.73 9.29 -13.19
CA ILE A 409 -0.53 10.75 -13.11
C ILE A 409 0.26 11.28 -14.33
N ASN A 410 1.26 10.54 -14.80
CA ASN A 410 2.00 10.90 -16.01
C ASN A 410 1.11 10.87 -17.25
N HIS A 411 0.17 9.91 -17.31
CA HIS A 411 -0.84 9.85 -18.35
C HIS A 411 -1.79 11.06 -18.29
N ILE A 412 -2.29 11.43 -17.11
CA ILE A 412 -3.13 12.65 -16.95
C ILE A 412 -2.42 13.89 -17.48
N GLY A 413 -1.10 13.99 -17.26
CA GLY A 413 -0.29 15.08 -17.80
C GLY A 413 -0.29 15.20 -19.32
N THR A 414 -0.66 14.14 -20.06
CA THR A 414 -0.78 14.21 -21.53
C THR A 414 -2.05 14.92 -21.98
N HIS A 415 -3.08 14.97 -21.14
CA HIS A 415 -4.36 15.58 -21.44
C HIS A 415 -4.45 17.01 -20.92
N GLU A 416 -3.97 17.24 -19.70
CA GLU A 416 -4.11 18.53 -19.00
C GLU A 416 -3.07 19.58 -19.43
N GLY A 417 -2.29 19.32 -20.49
CA GLY A 417 -1.15 20.17 -20.89
C GLY A 417 -0.11 20.36 -19.77
N GLY A 418 -0.16 19.51 -18.74
CA GLY A 418 0.66 19.58 -17.56
C GLY A 418 2.11 19.32 -17.94
N SER A 419 2.87 20.40 -18.10
CA SER A 419 4.29 20.33 -18.41
C SER A 419 5.10 20.88 -17.25
N CYS A 420 6.25 20.27 -17.03
CA CYS A 420 7.29 20.81 -16.19
C CYS A 420 8.21 21.66 -17.07
N SER A 421 8.43 22.90 -16.67
CA SER A 421 9.43 23.75 -17.29
C SER A 421 10.84 23.27 -16.97
N CYS A 422 11.74 23.38 -17.94
CA CYS A 422 13.16 23.18 -17.69
C CYS A 422 13.66 24.20 -16.66
N ILE A 423 14.47 23.74 -15.71
CA ILE A 423 14.98 24.57 -14.62
C ILE A 423 16.14 25.48 -15.03
N VAL A 424 16.81 25.15 -16.14
CA VAL A 424 17.96 25.88 -16.68
C VAL A 424 17.50 27.18 -17.31
N ALA A 425 18.13 28.29 -16.91
CA ALA A 425 17.82 29.62 -17.41
C ALA A 425 17.96 29.67 -18.95
N GLY A 426 17.00 30.30 -19.63
CA GLY A 426 16.99 30.44 -21.09
C GLY A 426 16.50 29.21 -21.88
N CYS A 427 16.30 28.03 -21.25
CA CYS A 427 15.87 26.85 -22.00
C CYS A 427 14.41 26.94 -22.48
N GLY A 428 13.49 27.38 -21.62
CA GLY A 428 12.07 27.55 -21.94
C GLY A 428 11.28 26.27 -22.30
N LYS A 429 11.92 25.12 -22.46
CA LYS A 429 11.25 23.88 -22.89
C LYS A 429 10.30 23.35 -21.80
N LEU A 430 9.10 22.96 -22.25
CA LEU A 430 8.03 22.36 -21.47
C LEU A 430 7.95 20.86 -21.78
N MET A 431 7.94 20.00 -20.76
CA MET A 431 7.91 18.55 -20.98
C MET A 431 7.31 17.77 -19.81
N LYS A 432 7.02 16.48 -20.04
CA LYS A 432 6.53 15.59 -18.99
C LYS A 432 7.61 15.33 -17.92
N PRO A 433 7.24 15.04 -16.66
CA PRO A 433 8.20 14.74 -15.58
C PRO A 433 9.24 13.68 -15.93
N THR A 434 8.84 12.62 -16.62
CA THR A 434 9.72 11.52 -17.03
C THR A 434 10.73 11.97 -18.09
N SER A 435 10.29 12.81 -19.03
CA SER A 435 11.14 13.39 -20.07
C SER A 435 12.09 14.46 -19.54
N LEU A 436 11.71 15.18 -18.47
CA LEU A 436 12.51 16.26 -17.89
C LEU A 436 13.88 15.78 -17.43
N ARG A 437 13.96 14.59 -16.82
CA ARG A 437 15.24 14.03 -16.38
C ARG A 437 16.16 13.71 -17.56
N GLY A 438 15.61 13.13 -18.62
CA GLY A 438 16.35 12.84 -19.85
C GLY A 438 16.79 14.12 -20.56
N HIS A 439 15.94 15.15 -20.58
CA HIS A 439 16.26 16.44 -21.16
C HIS A 439 17.40 17.15 -20.42
N LEU A 440 17.35 17.24 -19.09
CA LEU A 440 18.43 17.85 -18.31
C LEU A 440 19.76 17.14 -18.57
N LYS A 441 19.74 15.81 -18.61
CA LYS A 441 20.93 15.00 -18.90
C LYS A 441 21.45 15.24 -20.33
N ASN A 442 20.57 15.19 -21.33
CA ASN A 442 21.01 15.10 -22.73
C ASN A 442 21.22 16.48 -23.37
N ILE A 443 20.48 17.51 -22.95
CA ILE A 443 20.56 18.85 -23.54
C ILE A 443 21.42 19.79 -22.70
N HIS A 444 21.44 19.63 -21.38
CA HIS A 444 22.19 20.51 -20.48
C HIS A 444 23.42 19.84 -19.86
N ALA A 445 23.68 18.56 -20.16
CA ALA A 445 24.71 17.76 -19.49
C ALA A 445 24.54 17.72 -17.95
N LEU A 446 23.36 18.10 -17.44
CA LEU A 446 23.08 18.17 -16.01
C LEU A 446 22.52 16.83 -15.54
N HIS A 447 23.41 16.07 -14.90
CA HIS A 447 23.02 14.91 -14.13
C HIS A 447 22.33 15.34 -12.82
N PHE A 448 21.37 14.54 -12.36
CA PHE A 448 20.59 14.84 -11.16
C PHE A 448 21.48 15.02 -9.92
N ASP A 449 22.60 14.29 -9.87
CA ASP A 449 23.55 14.30 -8.76
C ASP A 449 24.53 15.50 -8.84
N HIS A 450 24.54 16.23 -9.96
CA HIS A 450 25.34 17.43 -10.19
C HIS A 450 24.52 18.71 -10.13
N LEU A 451 23.22 18.63 -9.82
CA LEU A 451 22.41 19.82 -9.63
C LEU A 451 22.86 20.53 -8.35
N ASP A 452 23.09 21.83 -8.44
CA ASP A 452 23.27 22.62 -7.22
C ASP A 452 21.98 22.61 -6.39
N LYS A 453 22.09 23.09 -5.14
CA LYS A 453 20.99 23.09 -4.19
C LYS A 453 19.77 23.87 -4.71
N GLU A 454 19.99 25.00 -5.40
CA GLU A 454 18.92 25.84 -5.93
C GLU A 454 18.19 25.15 -7.09
N GLN A 455 18.95 24.65 -8.07
CA GLN A 455 18.47 23.87 -9.21
C GLN A 455 17.66 22.66 -8.75
N TYR A 456 18.18 21.90 -7.79
CA TYR A 456 17.49 20.74 -7.22
C TYR A 456 16.14 21.13 -6.59
N HIS A 457 16.11 22.20 -5.80
CA HIS A 457 14.86 22.68 -5.19
C HIS A 457 13.85 23.19 -6.23
N LYS A 458 14.32 23.90 -7.27
CA LYS A 458 13.48 24.38 -8.38
C LYS A 458 12.88 23.20 -9.16
N LEU A 459 13.68 22.16 -9.43
CA LEU A 459 13.22 20.93 -10.09
C LEU A 459 12.16 20.22 -9.24
N ARG A 460 12.44 20.05 -7.94
CA ARG A 460 11.51 19.40 -7.01
C ARG A 460 10.19 20.16 -6.90
N ARG A 461 10.23 21.49 -6.82
CA ARG A 461 9.02 22.35 -6.77
C ARG A 461 8.19 22.21 -8.06
N THR A 462 8.85 22.21 -9.21
CA THR A 462 8.19 22.06 -10.53
C THR A 462 7.51 20.69 -10.65
N LEU A 463 8.22 19.61 -10.31
CA LEU A 463 7.67 18.25 -10.30
C LEU A 463 6.50 18.12 -9.32
N LEU A 464 6.63 18.65 -8.09
CA LEU A 464 5.55 18.60 -7.09
C LEU A 464 4.31 19.37 -7.53
N SER A 465 4.49 20.55 -8.15
CA SER A 465 3.37 21.33 -8.69
C SER A 465 2.61 20.55 -9.74
N PHE A 466 3.32 19.92 -10.69
CA PHE A 466 2.73 19.04 -11.69
C PHE A 466 1.97 17.87 -11.03
N TYR A 467 2.60 17.11 -10.14
CA TYR A 467 1.97 15.96 -9.50
C TYR A 467 0.74 16.35 -8.67
N LYS A 468 0.77 17.52 -8.00
CA LYS A 468 -0.36 18.03 -7.24
C LYS A 468 -1.55 18.33 -8.16
N LYS A 469 -1.32 19.07 -9.25
CA LYS A 469 -2.36 19.40 -10.25
C LYS A 469 -2.93 18.14 -10.92
N ALA A 470 -2.08 17.24 -11.39
CA ALA A 470 -2.55 16.04 -12.06
C ALA A 470 -3.27 15.06 -11.09
N ARG A 471 -2.94 15.07 -9.80
CA ARG A 471 -3.65 14.27 -8.79
C ARG A 471 -5.08 14.74 -8.56
N THR A 472 -5.37 16.04 -8.62
CA THR A 472 -6.75 16.55 -8.48
C THR A 472 -7.62 16.12 -9.65
N GLN A 473 -7.02 15.89 -10.81
CA GLN A 473 -7.71 15.41 -12.02
C GLN A 473 -7.84 13.89 -12.07
N ARG A 474 -7.32 13.14 -11.09
CA ARG A 474 -7.30 11.67 -11.18
C ARG A 474 -8.68 11.06 -11.37
N ASN A 475 -9.68 11.52 -10.61
CA ASN A 475 -11.03 10.96 -10.69
C ASN A 475 -11.71 11.26 -12.03
N LYS A 476 -11.32 12.33 -12.73
CA LYS A 476 -11.83 12.67 -14.06
C LYS A 476 -11.36 11.67 -15.12
N TYR A 477 -10.10 11.25 -15.05
CA TYR A 477 -9.48 10.37 -16.06
C TYR A 477 -9.49 8.89 -15.70
N PHE A 478 -9.34 8.60 -14.41
CA PHE A 478 -9.21 7.27 -13.84
C PHE A 478 -10.08 7.16 -12.57
N PRO A 479 -11.40 7.31 -12.70
CA PRO A 479 -12.31 6.97 -11.61
C PRO A 479 -12.17 5.47 -11.26
N PRO A 480 -12.54 5.02 -10.05
CA PRO A 480 -12.47 3.61 -9.67
C PRO A 480 -13.03 2.62 -10.71
N GLU A 481 -14.09 2.99 -11.43
CA GLU A 481 -14.76 2.21 -12.48
C GLU A 481 -13.88 2.02 -13.73
N ALA A 482 -12.92 2.92 -13.96
CA ALA A 482 -11.91 2.75 -15.00
C ALA A 482 -10.90 1.63 -14.69
N PHE A 483 -10.91 1.07 -13.49
CA PHE A 483 -10.05 -0.07 -13.16
C PHE A 483 -10.61 -1.35 -13.82
N LEU A 484 -9.84 -1.92 -14.74
CA LEU A 484 -10.25 -3.11 -15.48
C LEU A 484 -9.86 -4.41 -14.75
N GLY A 485 -8.74 -4.41 -14.03
CA GLY A 485 -8.22 -5.60 -13.38
C GLY A 485 -6.72 -5.52 -13.13
N PHE A 486 -6.11 -6.68 -12.92
CA PHE A 486 -4.65 -6.82 -12.86
C PHE A 486 -4.16 -7.54 -14.11
N ASP A 487 -2.99 -7.15 -14.59
CA ASP A 487 -2.26 -7.95 -15.58
C ASP A 487 -1.76 -9.22 -14.88
N ASP A 488 -2.14 -10.38 -15.41
CA ASP A 488 -1.71 -11.70 -14.92
C ASP A 488 -0.19 -11.86 -14.97
N LYS A 489 0.47 -11.04 -15.79
CA LYS A 489 1.93 -10.88 -15.78
C LYS A 489 2.35 -10.18 -14.48
N LYS A 490 2.55 -10.97 -13.43
CA LYS A 490 3.22 -10.53 -12.19
C LYS A 490 4.47 -9.72 -12.56
N ILE A 491 4.73 -8.63 -11.84
CA ILE A 491 5.94 -7.79 -12.00
C ILE A 491 7.24 -8.59 -11.82
N GLY A 492 7.16 -9.80 -11.26
CA GLY A 492 8.22 -10.79 -11.37
C GLY A 492 8.44 -11.15 -12.83
N GLY A 493 9.43 -10.52 -13.47
CA GLY A 493 9.78 -10.82 -14.87
C GLY A 493 9.86 -12.33 -15.11
N LYS A 494 9.65 -12.75 -16.37
CA LYS A 494 9.61 -14.15 -16.87
C LYS A 494 10.47 -15.17 -16.09
N THR A 495 11.61 -14.73 -15.56
CA THR A 495 12.45 -15.41 -14.58
C THR A 495 11.80 -16.14 -13.40
N GLN A 496 10.61 -15.76 -12.91
CA GLN A 496 9.98 -16.54 -11.82
C GLN A 496 9.50 -17.92 -12.30
N PHE A 497 9.16 -18.01 -13.59
CA PHE A 497 8.69 -19.24 -14.23
C PHE A 497 9.84 -20.06 -14.79
N GLU A 498 10.97 -19.45 -15.12
CA GLU A 498 12.17 -20.17 -15.56
C GLU A 498 12.91 -20.81 -14.37
N ASP A 499 13.33 -22.06 -14.51
CA ASP A 499 14.21 -22.74 -13.55
C ASP A 499 15.48 -21.90 -13.34
N PRO A 500 15.88 -21.58 -12.10
CA PRO A 500 17.19 -20.96 -11.85
C PRO A 500 18.39 -21.85 -12.19
N LYS A 501 18.23 -23.15 -12.37
CA LYS A 501 19.31 -24.07 -12.71
C LYS A 501 19.51 -24.10 -14.22
N CYS A 502 20.76 -23.89 -14.66
CA CYS A 502 21.12 -24.10 -16.05
C CYS A 502 21.03 -25.59 -16.39
N ARG A 503 20.32 -25.96 -17.46
CA ARG A 503 20.17 -27.34 -17.92
C ARG A 503 21.49 -27.95 -18.39
N ASP A 504 22.38 -27.13 -18.94
CA ASP A 504 23.63 -27.59 -19.54
C ASP A 504 24.71 -27.89 -18.49
N CYS A 505 25.00 -26.95 -17.58
CA CYS A 505 26.03 -27.13 -16.55
C CYS A 505 25.51 -27.34 -15.12
N GLY A 506 24.19 -27.23 -14.89
CA GLY A 506 23.61 -27.36 -13.56
C GLY A 506 23.82 -26.15 -12.63
N GLN A 507 24.46 -25.06 -13.07
CA GLN A 507 24.71 -23.89 -12.22
C GLN A 507 23.42 -23.14 -11.85
N MET A 508 23.28 -22.78 -10.57
CA MET A 508 22.15 -21.99 -10.07
C MET A 508 22.36 -20.49 -10.31
N VAL A 509 21.60 -19.91 -11.23
CA VAL A 509 21.66 -18.50 -11.62
C VAL A 509 20.29 -17.83 -11.41
N ARG A 510 20.13 -17.09 -10.31
CA ARG A 510 18.82 -16.54 -9.90
C ARG A 510 18.38 -15.28 -10.65
N VAL A 511 19.32 -14.50 -11.18
CA VAL A 511 19.04 -13.18 -11.76
C VAL A 511 19.00 -13.28 -13.29
N ASN A 512 17.94 -12.78 -13.95
CA ASN A 512 17.78 -12.83 -15.42
C ASN A 512 19.04 -12.39 -16.17
N THR A 513 19.59 -11.26 -15.74
CA THR A 513 20.72 -10.66 -16.42
C THR A 513 22.02 -11.45 -16.22
N ALA A 514 22.13 -12.22 -15.14
CA ALA A 514 23.20 -13.18 -14.93
C ALA A 514 22.96 -14.46 -15.75
N ARG A 515 21.70 -14.91 -15.93
CA ARG A 515 21.35 -16.04 -16.80
C ARG A 515 21.75 -15.77 -18.25
N ARG A 516 21.40 -14.61 -18.80
CA ARG A 516 21.84 -14.20 -20.15
C ARG A 516 23.37 -14.20 -20.29
N TYR A 517 24.08 -13.73 -19.27
CA TYR A 517 25.55 -13.76 -19.28
C TYR A 517 26.08 -15.19 -19.26
N HIS A 518 25.50 -16.03 -18.41
CA HIS A 518 25.83 -17.44 -18.30
C HIS A 518 25.60 -18.19 -19.62
N VAL A 519 24.44 -18.02 -20.26
CA VAL A 519 24.17 -18.58 -21.60
C VAL A 519 25.15 -18.06 -22.65
N ALA A 520 25.51 -16.78 -22.60
CA ALA A 520 26.50 -16.22 -23.52
C ALA A 520 27.88 -16.89 -23.39
N GLN A 521 28.25 -17.38 -22.20
CA GLN A 521 29.48 -18.15 -22.00
C GLN A 521 29.38 -19.52 -22.65
N HIS A 522 28.26 -20.23 -22.47
CA HIS A 522 28.00 -21.52 -23.13
C HIS A 522 28.04 -21.41 -24.65
N LEU A 523 27.48 -20.33 -25.21
CA LEU A 523 27.44 -20.08 -26.65
C LEU A 523 28.71 -19.41 -27.20
N ASN A 524 29.71 -19.16 -26.35
CA ASN A 524 30.94 -18.43 -26.69
C ASN A 524 30.68 -17.11 -27.45
N LEU A 525 29.64 -16.37 -27.04
CA LEU A 525 29.22 -15.12 -27.69
C LEU A 525 30.12 -13.97 -27.22
N LEU A 526 31.22 -13.79 -27.93
CA LEU A 526 32.13 -12.67 -27.75
C LEU A 526 32.03 -11.71 -28.94
N CYS A 527 31.98 -10.41 -28.69
CA CYS A 527 32.08 -9.38 -29.71
C CYS A 527 33.47 -8.73 -29.68
N LYS A 528 33.99 -8.36 -30.85
CA LYS A 528 35.19 -7.49 -30.93
C LYS A 528 34.89 -6.14 -30.30
N CYS A 529 35.91 -5.49 -29.73
CA CYS A 529 35.79 -4.10 -29.30
C CYS A 529 35.47 -3.21 -30.51
N VAL A 530 34.64 -2.19 -30.29
CA VAL A 530 34.23 -1.24 -31.34
C VAL A 530 35.28 -0.16 -31.63
N VAL A 531 36.28 -0.02 -30.76
CA VAL A 531 37.37 0.94 -30.94
C VAL A 531 38.37 0.35 -31.93
N ASP A 532 38.69 1.14 -32.96
CA ASP A 532 39.59 0.70 -34.02
C ASP A 532 40.97 0.29 -33.47
N GLY A 533 41.54 -0.77 -34.04
CA GLY A 533 42.79 -1.39 -33.58
C GLY A 533 42.70 -2.21 -32.28
N CYS A 534 41.54 -2.33 -31.64
CA CYS A 534 41.39 -3.17 -30.44
C CYS A 534 40.88 -4.58 -30.78
N GLU A 535 41.78 -5.57 -30.73
CA GLU A 535 41.44 -6.97 -31.02
C GLU A 535 40.76 -7.71 -29.86
N PHE A 536 40.56 -7.04 -28.72
CA PHE A 536 40.01 -7.66 -27.52
C PHE A 536 38.57 -8.12 -27.77
N ARG A 537 38.32 -9.41 -27.53
CA ARG A 537 36.98 -10.01 -27.61
C ARG A 537 36.34 -10.02 -26.24
N ILE A 538 35.14 -9.44 -26.14
CA ILE A 538 34.47 -9.24 -24.86
C ILE A 538 32.98 -9.56 -24.97
N ASN A 539 32.35 -9.89 -23.84
CA ASN A 539 30.91 -9.99 -23.77
C ASN A 539 30.26 -8.61 -24.02
N PRO A 540 29.19 -8.50 -24.83
CA PRO A 540 28.51 -7.23 -25.12
C PRO A 540 28.09 -6.42 -23.89
N ARG A 541 27.86 -7.07 -22.74
CA ARG A 541 27.48 -6.41 -21.49
C ARG A 541 28.66 -5.73 -20.78
N THR A 542 29.86 -6.31 -20.87
CA THR A 542 31.08 -5.77 -20.25
C THR A 542 31.85 -4.82 -21.16
N VAL A 543 31.40 -4.65 -22.40
CA VAL A 543 32.01 -3.73 -23.38
C VAL A 543 32.10 -2.30 -22.84
N ILE A 544 31.14 -1.81 -22.04
CA ILE A 544 31.21 -0.46 -21.42
C ILE A 544 32.38 -0.38 -20.43
N ALA A 545 32.55 -1.40 -19.59
CA ALA A 545 33.63 -1.44 -18.62
C ALA A 545 34.99 -1.51 -19.33
N HIS A 546 35.09 -2.29 -20.40
CA HIS A 546 36.29 -2.35 -21.23
C HIS A 546 36.61 -1.01 -21.91
N LEU A 547 35.62 -0.34 -22.50
CA LEU A 547 35.79 1.01 -23.06
C LEU A 547 36.34 1.98 -22.02
N SER A 548 35.81 1.94 -20.79
CA SER A 548 36.27 2.82 -19.72
C SER A 548 37.66 2.48 -19.18
N THR A 549 38.07 1.21 -19.18
CA THR A 549 39.31 0.75 -18.53
C THR A 549 40.49 0.64 -19.49
N ARG A 550 40.25 0.22 -20.74
CA ARG A 550 41.30 0.03 -21.76
C ARG A 550 41.45 1.20 -22.70
N HIS A 551 40.36 1.93 -22.96
CA HIS A 551 40.36 3.06 -23.89
C HIS A 551 40.13 4.40 -23.21
N SER A 552 39.86 4.42 -21.90
CA SER A 552 39.47 5.63 -21.16
C SER A 552 38.30 6.38 -21.83
N LYS A 553 37.46 5.70 -22.62
CA LYS A 553 36.32 6.26 -23.36
C LYS A 553 35.02 5.92 -22.64
N LYS A 554 34.15 6.94 -22.49
CA LYS A 554 32.74 6.78 -22.13
C LYS A 554 31.91 6.58 -23.39
N VAL A 555 30.71 6.00 -23.27
CA VAL A 555 29.78 5.80 -24.41
C VAL A 555 29.46 7.12 -25.15
N ALA A 556 29.44 8.25 -24.43
CA ALA A 556 29.19 9.57 -25.02
C ALA A 556 30.39 10.14 -25.81
N GLN A 557 31.57 9.53 -25.71
CA GLN A 557 32.80 9.94 -26.40
C GLN A 557 33.12 9.03 -27.58
N LEU A 558 32.25 8.06 -27.89
CA LEU A 558 32.39 7.22 -29.08
C LEU A 558 32.05 8.01 -30.34
N THR A 559 32.73 7.71 -31.45
CA THR A 559 32.33 8.26 -32.76
C THR A 559 30.94 7.76 -33.16
N ALA A 560 30.33 8.37 -34.19
CA ALA A 560 29.02 7.94 -34.67
C ALA A 560 29.05 6.47 -35.13
N GLU A 561 30.14 6.06 -35.77
CA GLU A 561 30.40 4.72 -36.28
C GLU A 561 30.60 3.73 -35.13
N GLU A 562 31.47 4.04 -34.16
CA GLU A 562 31.70 3.21 -32.96
C GLU A 562 30.39 3.00 -32.17
N LEU A 563 29.56 4.05 -32.05
CA LEU A 563 28.29 4.00 -31.35
C LEU A 563 27.24 3.19 -32.12
N PHE A 564 27.20 3.31 -33.45
CA PHE A 564 26.33 2.51 -34.30
C PHE A 564 26.65 1.03 -34.18
N GLU A 565 27.93 0.66 -34.30
CA GLU A 565 28.41 -0.71 -34.15
C GLU A 565 28.10 -1.29 -32.77
N LEU A 566 28.31 -0.50 -31.72
CA LEU A 566 27.95 -0.90 -30.36
C LEU A 566 26.45 -1.20 -30.21
N ARG A 567 25.59 -0.42 -30.87
CA ARG A 567 24.13 -0.67 -30.86
C ARG A 567 23.78 -1.92 -31.64
N ARG A 568 24.39 -2.14 -32.81
CA ARG A 568 24.21 -3.33 -33.65
C ARG A 568 24.58 -4.60 -32.88
N ILE A 569 25.78 -4.66 -32.31
CA ILE A 569 26.26 -5.79 -31.49
C ILE A 569 25.28 -6.12 -30.34
N ARG A 570 24.74 -5.11 -29.66
CA ARG A 570 23.76 -5.32 -28.58
C ARG A 570 22.41 -5.83 -29.08
N ALA A 571 21.96 -5.33 -30.23
CA ALA A 571 20.72 -5.80 -30.84
C ALA A 571 20.84 -7.28 -31.24
N ASP A 572 21.95 -7.65 -31.88
CA ASP A 572 22.20 -9.03 -32.31
C ASP A 572 22.36 -9.96 -31.11
N PHE A 573 23.08 -9.54 -30.07
CA PHE A 573 23.17 -10.29 -28.82
C PHE A 573 21.79 -10.55 -28.20
N ASN A 574 20.93 -9.53 -28.13
CA ASN A 574 19.58 -9.71 -27.56
C ASN A 574 18.73 -10.68 -28.39
N LYS A 575 18.80 -10.62 -29.73
CA LYS A 575 18.10 -11.57 -30.61
C LYS A 575 18.56 -13.02 -30.37
N VAL A 576 19.85 -13.24 -30.19
CA VAL A 576 20.38 -14.58 -29.86
C VAL A 576 19.89 -15.02 -28.48
N MET A 577 19.94 -14.14 -27.47
CA MET A 577 19.45 -14.46 -26.13
C MET A 577 17.95 -14.78 -26.09
N GLU A 578 17.11 -14.10 -26.86
CA GLU A 578 15.68 -14.41 -26.92
C GLU A 578 15.41 -15.82 -27.46
N ARG A 579 16.22 -16.29 -28.43
CA ARG A 579 16.10 -17.63 -29.01
C ARG A 579 16.75 -18.73 -28.19
N GLU A 580 17.86 -18.46 -27.52
CA GLU A 580 18.65 -19.53 -26.87
C GLU A 580 18.40 -19.65 -25.36
N LEU A 581 18.00 -18.56 -24.68
CA LEU A 581 17.95 -18.53 -23.21
C LEU A 581 17.07 -19.64 -22.60
N HIS A 582 15.92 -19.93 -23.21
CA HIS A 582 14.96 -20.92 -22.71
C HIS A 582 15.46 -22.38 -22.87
N LYS A 583 16.45 -22.64 -23.74
CA LYS A 583 17.07 -23.98 -23.87
C LYS A 583 17.94 -24.30 -22.66
N PHE A 584 18.60 -23.29 -22.10
CA PHE A 584 19.44 -23.40 -20.91
C PHE A 584 18.64 -23.22 -19.62
N PHE A 585 17.61 -22.40 -19.61
CA PHE A 585 16.75 -22.16 -18.46
C PHE A 585 15.29 -22.41 -18.86
N PRO A 586 14.85 -23.68 -18.90
CA PRO A 586 13.48 -24.00 -19.29
C PRO A 586 12.49 -23.36 -18.34
N TYR A 587 11.29 -23.10 -18.85
CA TYR A 587 10.16 -22.83 -17.97
C TYR A 587 9.97 -24.05 -17.08
N LYS A 588 9.78 -23.83 -15.78
CA LYS A 588 9.26 -24.84 -14.89
C LYS A 588 7.97 -25.30 -15.54
N GLU A 589 7.96 -26.54 -15.99
CA GLU A 589 6.73 -27.21 -16.38
C GLU A 589 5.77 -26.97 -15.22
N GLU A 590 4.62 -26.36 -15.51
CA GLU A 590 3.56 -26.29 -14.53
C GLU A 590 3.35 -27.73 -14.08
N ILE A 591 3.64 -27.99 -12.80
CA ILE A 591 3.46 -29.31 -12.20
C ILE A 591 2.06 -29.73 -12.63
N SER A 592 1.98 -30.72 -13.53
CA SER A 592 0.70 -31.14 -14.07
C SER A 592 -0.20 -31.50 -12.90
N GLU A 593 -1.44 -31.02 -12.94
CA GLU A 593 -2.40 -31.18 -11.83
C GLU A 593 -2.62 -32.65 -11.45
N ASP A 594 -2.19 -33.59 -12.30
CA ASP A 594 -2.21 -35.04 -12.07
C ASP A 594 -1.40 -35.52 -10.86
N HIS A 595 -0.43 -34.75 -10.33
CA HIS A 595 0.30 -35.13 -9.10
C HIS A 595 -0.39 -34.69 -7.79
N PHE A 596 -1.55 -34.03 -7.85
CA PHE A 596 -2.37 -33.76 -6.65
C PHE A 596 -3.27 -34.94 -6.25
N GLY A 597 -3.40 -35.97 -7.10
CA GLY A 597 -4.25 -37.13 -6.86
C GLY A 597 -3.70 -38.15 -5.86
N ASP A 598 -2.39 -38.17 -5.61
CA ASP A 598 -1.74 -39.21 -4.78
C ASP A 598 -1.54 -38.80 -3.30
N PHE A 599 -2.08 -37.64 -2.89
CA PHE A 599 -1.95 -37.11 -1.52
C PHE A 599 -3.30 -36.85 -0.80
N LEU A 600 -4.42 -37.24 -1.41
CA LEU A 600 -5.73 -37.40 -0.76
C LEU A 600 -6.00 -38.88 -0.55
#